data_AF-A0A536LV38-F1
#
_entry.id   AF-A0A536LV38-F1
#
_cell.length_a   1.000
_cell.length_b   1.000
_cell.length_c   1.000
_cell.angle_alpha   90.00
_cell.angle_beta   90.00
_cell.angle_gamma   90.00
#
_symmetry.space_group_name_H-M   'P 1'
#
loop_
_entity.id
_entity.type
_entity.pdbx_description
1 polymer ?
#
loop_
_entity_poly.entity_id
_entity_poly.type
_entity_poly.pdbx_seq_one_letter_code
_entity_poly.pdbx_strand_id
1 'polypeptide(L)'
;MRVAKRRRDVPEAHDARAGVELLSVREQAVGSRGRAERLRTVADDARPAFYALKRGGWRDYITLLHPPYTLWHLSYVVLGAALAPTVRYDRLAATLLAFFLAVGVSAHALDELNGRPLQTRIPRSALVGLGISGLAGAIVIGVIGVVFASPWLLAFVAFGAFIAPAYSLEWFRGRFHSDFWFAFAWGVFPFLAAYYASAERFGLSALVGATAVFALSLAQRTLSRRVRALRRRARSFEGRILYADGVVEDIDGTWALAVDERALMLIGAAISGLSLAALLARV
;
A
#
# COMPACT_ATOMS: atom_id res chain seq x y z
N MET A 1 -48.68 -80.88 28.43
CA MET A 1 -48.09 -79.71 29.12
C MET A 1 -46.89 -79.22 28.29
N ARG A 2 -47.07 -78.23 27.42
CA ARG A 2 -45.99 -77.64 26.57
C ARG A 2 -45.85 -76.17 26.94
N VAL A 3 -44.68 -75.80 27.45
CA VAL A 3 -44.32 -74.41 27.81
C VAL A 3 -43.78 -73.73 26.54
N ALA A 4 -44.44 -72.67 26.09
CA ALA A 4 -44.01 -71.85 24.95
C ALA A 4 -43.01 -70.77 25.39
N LYS A 5 -41.84 -70.74 24.76
CA LYS A 5 -40.74 -69.79 25.02
C LYS A 5 -40.88 -68.60 24.06
N ARG A 6 -41.15 -67.41 24.60
CA ARG A 6 -41.25 -66.13 23.87
C ARG A 6 -39.86 -65.73 23.33
N ARG A 7 -39.69 -65.63 22.00
CA ARG A 7 -38.50 -64.99 21.39
C ARG A 7 -38.61 -63.48 21.55
N ARG A 8 -37.51 -62.82 21.92
CA ARG A 8 -37.37 -61.35 21.89
C ARG A 8 -36.95 -60.96 20.48
N ASP A 9 -37.65 -59.98 19.92
CA ASP A 9 -37.27 -59.34 18.66
C ASP A 9 -35.96 -58.57 18.86
N VAL A 10 -34.98 -58.86 18.00
CA VAL A 10 -33.71 -58.12 17.90
C VAL A 10 -33.88 -57.12 16.75
N PRO A 11 -33.62 -55.82 16.95
CA PRO A 11 -33.73 -54.83 15.86
C PRO A 11 -32.76 -55.17 14.73
N GLU A 12 -33.25 -55.17 13.49
CA GLU A 12 -32.47 -55.45 12.30
C GLU A 12 -31.31 -54.44 12.13
N ALA A 13 -30.12 -54.94 11.79
CA ALA A 13 -28.88 -54.19 11.65
C ALA A 13 -28.87 -53.13 10.51
N HIS A 14 -29.98 -52.95 9.80
CA HIS A 14 -30.12 -51.97 8.72
C HIS A 14 -30.37 -50.54 9.23
N ASP A 15 -31.06 -50.38 10.37
CA ASP A 15 -31.38 -49.04 10.93
C ASP A 15 -30.18 -48.35 11.59
N ALA A 16 -29.27 -49.13 12.17
CA ALA A 16 -28.08 -48.60 12.82
C ALA A 16 -27.07 -47.99 11.82
N ARG A 17 -26.97 -48.55 10.60
CA ARG A 17 -26.05 -48.05 9.56
C ARG A 17 -26.52 -46.72 8.98
N ALA A 18 -27.81 -46.56 8.75
CA ALA A 18 -28.40 -45.31 8.27
C ALA A 18 -28.20 -44.15 9.28
N GLY A 19 -28.36 -44.43 10.58
CA GLY A 19 -28.14 -43.46 11.65
C GLY A 19 -26.68 -42.99 11.77
N VAL A 20 -25.71 -43.90 11.61
CA VAL A 20 -24.27 -43.59 11.65
C VAL A 20 -23.84 -42.77 10.42
N GLU A 21 -24.36 -43.09 9.24
CA GLU A 21 -24.07 -42.35 8.01
C GLU A 21 -24.61 -40.91 8.09
N LEU A 22 -25.84 -40.72 8.57
CA LEU A 22 -26.46 -39.41 8.83
C LEU A 22 -25.70 -38.58 9.88
N LEU A 23 -25.20 -39.21 10.94
CA LEU A 23 -24.36 -38.53 11.94
C LEU A 23 -23.03 -38.07 11.34
N SER A 24 -22.36 -38.91 10.55
CA SER A 24 -21.09 -38.56 9.90
C SER A 24 -21.25 -37.41 8.88
N VAL A 25 -22.34 -37.41 8.10
CA VAL A 25 -22.64 -36.35 7.13
C VAL A 25 -22.96 -35.05 7.85
N ARG A 26 -23.67 -35.11 8.98
CA ARG A 26 -23.99 -33.94 9.80
C ARG A 26 -22.75 -33.37 10.50
N GLU A 27 -21.85 -34.21 10.99
CA GLU A 27 -20.56 -33.79 11.54
C GLU A 27 -19.63 -33.18 10.48
N GLN A 28 -19.57 -33.76 9.28
CA GLN A 28 -18.84 -33.18 8.14
C GLN A 28 -19.45 -31.83 7.68
N ALA A 29 -20.79 -31.70 7.70
CA ALA A 29 -21.49 -30.45 7.38
C ALA A 29 -21.25 -29.35 8.44
N VAL A 30 -21.19 -29.72 9.72
CA VAL A 30 -20.85 -28.79 10.82
C VAL A 30 -19.37 -28.39 10.76
N GLY A 31 -18.47 -29.34 10.50
CA GLY A 31 -17.03 -29.08 10.33
C GLY A 31 -16.72 -28.20 9.12
N SER A 32 -17.41 -28.40 8.00
CA SER A 32 -17.28 -27.58 6.79
C SER A 32 -17.86 -26.17 6.98
N ARG A 33 -19.00 -26.01 7.66
CA ARG A 33 -19.53 -24.70 8.05
C ARG A 33 -18.59 -23.96 8.99
N GLY A 34 -18.09 -24.61 10.04
CA GLY A 34 -17.13 -23.99 10.97
C GLY A 34 -15.78 -23.66 10.32
N ARG A 35 -15.35 -24.42 9.30
CA ARG A 35 -14.18 -24.10 8.49
C ARG A 35 -14.44 -22.90 7.57
N ALA A 36 -15.58 -22.86 6.90
CA ALA A 36 -15.96 -21.74 6.02
C ALA A 36 -16.15 -20.44 6.81
N GLU A 37 -16.72 -20.52 8.01
CA GLU A 37 -16.89 -19.37 8.90
C GLU A 37 -15.54 -18.86 9.41
N ARG A 38 -14.64 -19.75 9.85
CA ARG A 38 -13.24 -19.38 10.19
C ARG A 38 -12.47 -18.77 9.03
N LEU A 39 -12.59 -19.34 7.83
CA LEU A 39 -11.95 -18.78 6.63
C LEU A 39 -12.49 -17.39 6.29
N ARG A 40 -13.79 -17.14 6.51
CA ARG A 40 -14.40 -15.81 6.38
C ARG A 40 -13.88 -14.84 7.44
N THR A 41 -13.77 -15.26 8.70
CA THR A 41 -13.23 -14.40 9.78
C THR A 41 -11.77 -14.02 9.51
N VAL A 42 -10.95 -14.98 9.08
CA VAL A 42 -9.55 -14.73 8.70
C VAL A 42 -9.46 -13.76 7.51
N ALA A 43 -10.35 -13.89 6.51
CA ALA A 43 -10.41 -12.97 5.38
C ALA A 43 -10.89 -11.55 5.77
N ASP A 44 -11.77 -11.43 6.76
CA ASP A 44 -12.25 -10.15 7.29
C ASP A 44 -11.21 -9.44 8.16
N ASP A 45 -10.36 -10.19 8.87
CA ASP A 45 -9.24 -9.65 9.67
C ASP A 45 -7.95 -9.43 8.87
N ALA A 46 -7.86 -9.96 7.64
CA ALA A 46 -6.70 -9.77 6.76
C ALA A 46 -6.57 -8.31 6.31
N ARG A 47 -5.60 -7.60 6.90
CA ARG A 47 -5.27 -6.21 6.56
C ARG A 47 -4.56 -6.14 5.20
N PRO A 48 -4.96 -5.21 4.30
CA PRO A 48 -4.40 -5.10 2.95
C PRO A 48 -2.98 -4.51 2.90
N ALA A 49 -2.48 -4.00 4.03
CA ALA A 49 -1.12 -3.51 4.25
C ALA A 49 -0.77 -3.54 5.75
N PHE A 50 0.53 -3.51 6.09
CA PHE A 50 1.02 -3.58 7.47
C PHE A 50 0.56 -2.41 8.38
N TYR A 51 0.37 -1.22 7.81
CA TYR A 51 -0.10 -0.02 8.52
C TYR A 51 -1.62 0.16 8.45
N ALA A 52 -2.34 -0.69 7.71
CA ALA A 52 -3.78 -0.52 7.55
C ALA A 52 -4.48 -0.74 8.91
N LEU A 53 -5.40 0.17 9.23
CA LEU A 53 -6.21 0.06 10.44
C LEU A 53 -7.42 -0.86 10.19
N LYS A 54 -8.14 -1.21 11.26
CA LYS A 54 -9.42 -1.92 11.13
C LYS A 54 -10.38 -1.07 10.27
N ARG A 55 -11.01 -1.70 9.27
CA ARG A 55 -11.86 -1.03 8.28
C ARG A 55 -13.00 -0.22 8.93
N GLY A 56 -13.37 0.87 8.27
CA GLY A 56 -14.54 1.71 8.59
C GLY A 56 -14.24 2.95 9.44
N GLY A 57 -15.05 3.99 9.23
CA GLY A 57 -15.01 5.26 9.95
C GLY A 57 -13.77 6.10 9.59
N TRP A 58 -13.28 6.90 10.54
CA TRP A 58 -12.09 7.74 10.37
C TRP A 58 -10.81 6.95 10.04
N ARG A 59 -10.74 5.67 10.46
CA ARG A 59 -9.60 4.78 10.25
C ARG A 59 -9.32 4.49 8.77
N ASP A 60 -10.37 4.50 7.95
CA ASP A 60 -10.22 4.35 6.51
C ASP A 60 -9.52 5.56 5.89
N TYR A 61 -9.73 6.77 6.42
CA TYR A 61 -9.06 7.98 5.94
C TYR A 61 -7.57 7.99 6.33
N ILE A 62 -7.21 7.46 7.50
CA ILE A 62 -5.80 7.25 7.84
C ILE A 62 -5.18 6.17 6.95
N THR A 63 -5.89 5.07 6.71
CA THR A 63 -5.39 4.02 5.81
C THR A 63 -5.23 4.56 4.39
N LEU A 64 -6.18 5.38 3.92
CA LEU A 64 -6.16 6.08 2.64
C LEU A 64 -4.93 6.98 2.53
N LEU A 65 -4.59 7.73 3.58
CA LEU A 65 -3.40 8.58 3.61
C LEU A 65 -2.10 7.81 3.37
N HIS A 66 -2.09 6.48 3.55
CA HIS A 66 -0.90 5.66 3.32
C HIS A 66 0.33 6.19 4.11
N PRO A 67 0.23 6.46 5.43
CA PRO A 67 1.16 7.35 6.14
C PRO A 67 2.65 7.05 5.95
N PRO A 68 3.14 5.78 6.05
CA PRO A 68 4.55 5.51 5.85
C PRO A 68 5.01 5.79 4.41
N TYR A 69 4.14 5.57 3.42
CA TYR A 69 4.45 5.86 2.02
C TYR A 69 4.30 7.35 1.70
N THR A 70 3.30 8.06 2.23
CA THR A 70 3.21 9.52 2.08
C THR A 70 4.43 10.20 2.66
N LEU A 71 4.81 9.84 3.89
CA LEU A 71 6.01 10.39 4.53
C LEU A 71 7.25 10.11 3.68
N TRP A 72 7.40 8.89 3.15
CA TRP A 72 8.50 8.54 2.27
C TRP A 72 8.60 9.46 1.04
N HIS A 73 7.50 9.67 0.31
CA HIS A 73 7.53 10.51 -0.89
C HIS A 73 7.73 12.00 -0.54
N LEU A 74 7.19 12.48 0.59
CA LEU A 74 7.47 13.83 1.08
C LEU A 74 8.94 14.01 1.49
N SER A 75 9.59 12.96 1.99
CA SER A 75 11.03 12.99 2.27
C SER A 75 11.84 13.25 1.00
N TYR A 76 11.40 12.79 -0.17
CA TYR A 76 12.06 13.15 -1.44
C TYR A 76 11.93 14.64 -1.78
N VAL A 77 10.81 15.29 -1.46
CA VAL A 77 10.65 16.75 -1.59
C VAL A 77 11.66 17.47 -0.69
N VAL A 78 11.76 17.06 0.58
CA VAL A 78 12.71 17.64 1.54
C VAL A 78 14.15 17.47 1.05
N LEU A 79 14.52 16.26 0.63
CA LEU A 79 15.86 15.96 0.13
C LEU A 79 16.18 16.78 -1.14
N GLY A 80 15.21 16.92 -2.04
CA GLY A 80 15.35 17.74 -3.25
C GLY A 80 15.70 19.18 -2.93
N ALA A 81 14.94 19.82 -2.04
CA ALA A 81 15.23 21.19 -1.60
C ALA A 81 16.57 21.29 -0.85
N ALA A 82 16.90 20.33 0.01
CA ALA A 82 18.14 20.33 0.78
C ALA A 82 19.40 20.19 -0.09
N LEU A 83 19.32 19.43 -1.19
CA LEU A 83 20.44 19.24 -2.13
C LEU A 83 20.57 20.36 -3.17
N ALA A 84 19.64 21.32 -3.20
CA ALA A 84 19.75 22.52 -4.02
C ALA A 84 20.93 23.40 -3.57
N PRO A 85 21.52 24.23 -4.45
CA PRO A 85 22.58 25.17 -4.07
C PRO A 85 22.16 26.14 -2.98
N THR A 86 20.88 26.52 -2.94
CA THR A 86 20.26 27.37 -1.92
C THR A 86 18.92 26.79 -1.51
N VAL A 87 18.57 26.85 -0.23
CA VAL A 87 17.28 26.38 0.27
C VAL A 87 16.32 27.56 0.37
N ARG A 88 15.16 27.43 -0.29
CA ARG A 88 14.08 28.42 -0.24
C ARG A 88 12.95 27.85 0.61
N TYR A 89 12.91 28.18 1.90
CA TYR A 89 11.96 27.57 2.85
C TYR A 89 10.50 27.85 2.51
N ASP A 90 10.20 29.04 1.97
CA ASP A 90 8.90 29.41 1.41
C ASP A 90 8.46 28.43 0.31
N ARG A 91 9.38 28.11 -0.61
CA ARG A 91 9.14 27.20 -1.73
C ARG A 91 9.13 25.73 -1.28
N LEU A 92 9.93 25.37 -0.27
CA LEU A 92 9.87 24.04 0.35
C LEU A 92 8.52 23.79 1.02
N ALA A 93 8.01 24.73 1.81
CA ALA A 93 6.69 24.62 2.43
C ALA A 93 5.58 24.48 1.38
N ALA A 94 5.63 25.30 0.32
CA ALA A 94 4.68 25.23 -0.79
C ALA A 94 4.75 23.89 -1.54
N THR A 95 5.95 23.39 -1.85
CA THR A 95 6.12 22.11 -2.54
C THR A 95 5.70 20.93 -1.67
N LEU A 96 5.99 20.93 -0.36
CA LEU A 96 5.49 19.92 0.58
C LEU A 96 3.96 19.88 0.61
N LEU A 97 3.31 21.04 0.70
CA LEU A 97 1.86 21.12 0.69
C LEU A 97 1.28 20.63 -0.64
N ALA A 98 1.86 21.05 -1.78
CA ALA A 98 1.42 20.62 -3.10
C ALA A 98 1.55 19.10 -3.27
N PHE A 99 2.68 18.50 -2.89
CA PHE A 99 2.87 17.05 -3.00
C PHE A 99 2.05 16.27 -1.96
N PHE A 100 1.80 16.81 -0.78
CA PHE A 100 0.86 16.20 0.17
C PHE A 100 -0.56 16.13 -0.42
N LEU A 101 -1.03 17.22 -1.02
CA LEU A 101 -2.35 17.27 -1.65
C LEU A 101 -2.43 16.38 -2.91
N ALA A 102 -1.39 16.40 -3.75
CA ALA A 102 -1.37 15.61 -4.99
C ALA A 102 -1.19 14.11 -4.72
N VAL A 103 -0.21 13.72 -3.90
CA VAL A 103 0.15 12.32 -3.65
C VAL A 103 -0.59 11.76 -2.45
N GLY A 104 -0.46 12.43 -1.29
CA GLY A 104 -1.01 11.96 -0.02
C GLY A 104 -2.53 11.93 0.04
N VAL A 105 -3.19 12.82 -0.71
CA VAL A 105 -4.66 12.90 -0.77
C VAL A 105 -5.20 12.45 -2.12
N SER A 106 -4.89 13.18 -3.19
CA SER A 106 -5.53 12.96 -4.49
C SER A 106 -5.19 11.59 -5.09
N ALA A 107 -3.91 11.27 -5.28
CA ALA A 107 -3.49 10.04 -5.92
C ALA A 107 -3.98 8.81 -5.17
N HIS A 108 -3.98 8.84 -3.82
CA HIS A 108 -4.55 7.76 -3.01
C HIS A 108 -6.07 7.66 -3.12
N ALA A 109 -6.79 8.78 -3.14
CA ALA A 109 -8.24 8.77 -3.33
C ALA A 109 -8.64 8.24 -4.71
N LEU A 110 -7.89 8.61 -5.76
CA LEU A 110 -8.10 8.13 -7.12
C LEU A 110 -7.72 6.66 -7.29
N ASP A 111 -6.63 6.20 -6.67
CA ASP A 111 -6.22 4.79 -6.67
C ASP A 111 -7.24 3.94 -5.92
N GLU A 112 -7.74 4.42 -4.78
CA GLU A 112 -8.78 3.73 -4.03
C GLU A 112 -10.13 3.71 -4.77
N LEU A 113 -10.43 4.78 -5.53
CA LEU A 113 -11.58 4.82 -6.43
C LEU A 113 -11.47 3.77 -7.54
N ASN A 114 -10.25 3.45 -7.95
CA ASN A 114 -9.93 2.44 -8.95
C ASN A 114 -9.70 1.05 -8.35
N GLY A 115 -10.79 0.33 -8.06
CA GLY A 115 -10.71 -1.08 -7.68
C GLY A 115 -10.45 -1.38 -6.20
N ARG A 116 -10.46 -0.36 -5.33
CA ARG A 116 -10.38 -0.51 -3.86
C ARG A 116 -9.18 -1.31 -3.35
N PRO A 117 -7.93 -1.01 -3.78
CA PRO A 117 -6.73 -1.70 -3.30
C PRO A 117 -6.54 -1.71 -1.78
N LEU A 118 -7.03 -0.70 -1.06
CA LEU A 118 -7.00 -0.61 0.40
C LEU A 118 -8.26 -1.14 1.08
N GLN A 119 -9.27 -1.53 0.28
CA GLN A 119 -10.51 -2.11 0.76
C GLN A 119 -11.21 -1.21 1.79
N THR A 120 -11.12 0.11 1.60
CA THR A 120 -11.79 1.10 2.45
C THR A 120 -13.29 1.11 2.19
N ARG A 121 -14.08 1.58 3.17
CA ARG A 121 -15.53 1.79 3.04
C ARG A 121 -15.90 3.25 2.74
N ILE A 122 -14.93 4.08 2.34
CA ILE A 122 -15.16 5.49 2.00
C ILE A 122 -16.11 5.58 0.80
N PRO A 123 -17.20 6.36 0.85
CA PRO A 123 -18.14 6.44 -0.25
C PRO A 123 -17.48 7.01 -1.52
N ARG A 124 -17.95 6.57 -2.69
CA ARG A 124 -17.39 6.96 -3.99
C ARG A 124 -17.32 8.48 -4.17
N SER A 125 -18.37 9.20 -3.76
CA SER A 125 -18.45 10.66 -3.83
C SER A 125 -17.33 11.34 -3.02
N ALA A 126 -17.01 10.83 -1.83
CA ALA A 126 -15.92 11.36 -1.02
C ALA A 126 -14.55 11.11 -1.67
N LEU A 127 -14.31 9.94 -2.25
CA LEU A 127 -13.06 9.67 -2.98
C LEU A 127 -12.90 10.58 -4.19
N VAL A 128 -13.96 10.80 -4.97
CA VAL A 128 -13.97 11.76 -6.08
C VAL A 128 -13.69 13.17 -5.58
N GLY A 129 -14.36 13.59 -4.50
CA GLY A 129 -14.17 14.91 -3.89
C GLY A 129 -12.73 15.13 -3.41
N LEU A 130 -12.13 14.15 -2.72
CA LEU A 130 -10.73 14.19 -2.28
C LEU A 130 -9.76 14.20 -3.46
N GLY A 131 -10.01 13.37 -4.48
CA GLY A 131 -9.23 13.32 -5.71
C GLY A 131 -9.19 14.67 -6.42
N ILE A 132 -10.36 15.24 -6.70
CA ILE A 132 -10.47 16.52 -7.42
C ILE A 132 -9.92 17.67 -6.57
N SER A 133 -10.32 17.79 -5.30
CA SER A 133 -9.91 18.93 -4.46
C SER A 133 -8.42 18.90 -4.13
N GLY A 134 -7.84 17.72 -3.85
CA GLY A 134 -6.40 17.57 -3.63
C GLY A 134 -5.60 17.94 -4.88
N LEU A 135 -6.01 17.45 -6.07
CA LEU A 135 -5.31 17.77 -7.31
C LEU A 135 -5.43 19.26 -7.66
N ALA A 136 -6.62 19.84 -7.56
CA ALA A 136 -6.85 21.26 -7.81
C ALA A 136 -6.01 22.15 -6.88
N GLY A 137 -5.98 21.84 -5.58
CA GLY A 137 -5.15 22.56 -4.61
C GLY A 137 -3.66 22.52 -4.95
N ALA A 138 -3.15 21.34 -5.33
CA ALA A 138 -1.76 21.19 -5.76
C ALA A 138 -1.45 21.99 -7.04
N ILE A 139 -2.36 21.98 -8.02
CA ILE A 139 -2.23 22.76 -9.26
C ILE A 139 -2.20 24.25 -8.97
N VAL A 140 -3.10 24.75 -8.11
CA VAL A 140 -3.15 26.18 -7.72
C VAL A 140 -1.83 26.60 -7.10
N ILE A 141 -1.31 25.84 -6.14
CA ILE A 141 0.00 26.12 -5.52
C ILE A 141 1.11 26.12 -6.57
N GLY A 142 1.09 25.15 -7.49
CA GLY A 142 2.04 25.08 -8.58
C GLY A 142 2.00 26.30 -9.50
N VAL A 143 0.81 26.74 -9.91
CA VAL A 143 0.60 27.94 -10.76
C VAL A 143 1.05 29.21 -10.05
N ILE A 144 0.81 29.33 -8.75
CA ILE A 144 1.39 30.42 -7.93
C ILE A 144 2.92 30.37 -8.04
N GLY A 145 3.52 29.18 -7.93
CA GLY A 145 4.96 29.00 -8.16
C GLY A 145 5.45 29.44 -9.55
N VAL A 146 4.67 29.21 -10.61
CA VAL A 146 4.99 29.67 -11.98
C VAL A 146 5.19 31.19 -12.02
N VAL A 147 4.34 31.94 -11.33
CA VAL A 147 4.37 33.41 -11.30
C VAL A 147 5.49 33.94 -10.41
N PHE A 148 5.70 33.35 -9.23
CA PHE A 148 6.59 33.90 -8.20
C PHE A 148 7.98 33.28 -8.14
N ALA A 149 8.22 32.15 -8.81
CA ALA A 149 9.52 31.48 -8.81
C ALA A 149 10.08 31.30 -10.23
N SER A 150 9.40 30.56 -11.10
CA SER A 150 9.92 30.33 -12.45
C SER A 150 8.83 29.83 -13.42
N PRO A 151 8.72 30.38 -14.65
CA PRO A 151 7.81 29.89 -15.67
C PRO A 151 7.98 28.40 -15.99
N TRP A 152 9.18 27.85 -15.84
CA TRP A 152 9.46 26.43 -16.08
C TRP A 152 8.74 25.49 -15.10
N LEU A 153 8.27 26.00 -13.96
CA LEU A 153 7.41 25.22 -13.06
C LEU A 153 6.11 24.79 -13.74
N LEU A 154 5.68 25.46 -14.82
CA LEU A 154 4.52 25.05 -15.60
C LEU A 154 4.69 23.64 -16.16
N ALA A 155 5.91 23.25 -16.55
CA ALA A 155 6.18 21.89 -17.02
C ALA A 155 5.96 20.84 -15.91
N PHE A 156 6.38 21.16 -14.67
CA PHE A 156 6.14 20.29 -13.52
C PHE A 156 4.65 20.22 -13.16
N VAL A 157 3.94 21.35 -13.21
CA VAL A 157 2.49 21.40 -12.96
C VAL A 157 1.74 20.59 -14.01
N ALA A 158 2.04 20.79 -15.30
CA ALA A 158 1.41 20.05 -16.39
C ALA A 158 1.68 18.54 -16.27
N PHE A 159 2.93 18.15 -16.00
CA PHE A 159 3.28 16.75 -15.78
C PHE A 159 2.56 16.17 -14.56
N GLY A 160 2.57 16.87 -13.42
CA GLY A 160 1.89 16.44 -12.19
C GLY A 160 0.37 16.30 -12.36
N ALA A 161 -0.26 17.28 -12.98
CA ALA A 161 -1.69 17.30 -13.27
C ALA A 161 -2.12 16.14 -14.18
N PHE A 162 -1.24 15.73 -15.10
CA PHE A 162 -1.45 14.59 -15.98
C PHE A 162 -1.16 13.26 -15.28
N ILE A 163 0.02 13.11 -14.68
CA ILE A 163 0.52 11.80 -14.23
C ILE A 163 -0.25 11.29 -13.01
N ALA A 164 -0.71 12.17 -12.12
CA ALA A 164 -1.46 11.75 -10.93
C ALA A 164 -2.74 10.98 -11.30
N PRO A 165 -3.67 11.51 -12.12
CA PRO A 165 -4.82 10.73 -12.55
C PRO A 165 -4.44 9.63 -13.53
N ALA A 166 -3.48 9.83 -14.43
CA ALA A 166 -3.10 8.80 -15.40
C ALA A 166 -2.54 7.53 -14.74
N TYR A 167 -1.76 7.69 -13.67
CA TYR A 167 -1.23 6.58 -12.87
C TYR A 167 -2.33 5.93 -12.03
N SER A 168 -3.05 6.72 -11.23
CA SER A 168 -4.00 6.19 -10.24
C SER A 168 -5.27 5.58 -10.84
N LEU A 169 -5.80 6.18 -11.91
CA LEU A 169 -6.98 5.69 -12.62
C LEU A 169 -6.62 4.73 -13.77
N GLU A 170 -5.34 4.42 -13.94
CA GLU A 170 -4.82 3.59 -15.03
C GLU A 170 -5.32 4.04 -16.42
N TRP A 171 -5.32 5.35 -16.66
CA TRP A 171 -5.66 5.89 -17.98
C TRP A 171 -4.78 5.26 -19.07
N PHE A 172 -5.30 5.25 -20.30
CA PHE A 172 -4.63 4.64 -21.45
C PHE A 172 -4.30 3.15 -21.24
N ARG A 173 -5.21 2.42 -20.58
CA ARG A 173 -5.08 0.98 -20.28
C ARG A 173 -3.83 0.68 -19.45
N GLY A 174 -3.51 1.55 -18.48
CA GLY A 174 -2.39 1.37 -17.57
C GLY A 174 -1.01 1.61 -18.19
N ARG A 175 -0.89 2.30 -19.35
CA ARG A 175 0.42 2.59 -19.98
C ARG A 175 1.36 3.39 -19.07
N PHE A 176 0.80 4.18 -18.16
CA PHE A 176 1.52 4.95 -17.14
C PHE A 176 1.58 4.26 -15.78
N HIS A 177 1.09 3.03 -15.65
CA HIS A 177 1.06 2.28 -14.39
C HIS A 177 2.11 1.15 -14.41
N SER A 178 3.39 1.52 -14.31
CA SER A 178 4.52 0.57 -14.26
C SER A 178 5.47 0.88 -13.11
N ASP A 179 6.46 0.00 -12.87
CA ASP A 179 7.49 0.26 -11.86
C ASP A 179 8.36 1.47 -12.22
N PHE A 180 8.64 1.66 -13.51
CA PHE A 180 9.32 2.85 -14.00
C PHE A 180 8.54 4.10 -13.65
N TRP A 181 7.25 4.14 -14.00
CA TRP A 181 6.42 5.30 -13.72
C TRP A 181 6.21 5.51 -12.23
N PHE A 182 6.15 4.45 -11.43
CA PHE A 182 6.14 4.56 -9.98
C PHE A 182 7.39 5.29 -9.48
N ALA A 183 8.58 4.81 -9.86
CA ALA A 183 9.84 5.37 -9.41
C ALA A 183 10.09 6.78 -9.95
N PHE A 184 9.64 7.06 -11.17
CA PHE A 184 9.78 8.38 -11.77
C PHE A 184 8.77 9.39 -11.18
N ALA A 185 7.48 9.07 -11.20
CA ALA A 185 6.41 10.00 -10.83
C ALA A 185 6.32 10.24 -9.31
N TRP A 186 6.64 9.23 -8.50
CA TRP A 186 6.56 9.35 -7.03
C TRP A 186 7.93 9.51 -6.37
N GLY A 187 9.03 9.18 -7.06
CA GLY A 187 10.40 9.36 -6.55
C GLY A 187 11.11 10.59 -7.13
N VAL A 188 11.45 10.51 -8.41
CA VAL A 188 12.26 11.53 -9.11
C VAL A 188 11.53 12.86 -9.21
N PHE A 189 10.26 12.84 -9.59
CA PHE A 189 9.48 14.04 -9.84
C PHE A 189 9.33 14.93 -8.59
N PRO A 190 8.91 14.42 -7.41
CA PRO A 190 8.86 15.23 -6.18
C PRO A 190 10.23 15.81 -5.78
N PHE A 191 11.28 15.00 -5.91
CA PHE A 191 12.65 15.44 -5.65
C PHE A 191 13.08 16.59 -6.58
N LEU A 192 12.93 16.42 -7.90
CA LEU A 192 13.34 17.43 -8.88
C LEU A 192 12.47 18.68 -8.82
N ALA A 193 11.17 18.55 -8.54
CA ALA A 193 10.28 19.69 -8.38
C ALA A 193 10.72 20.59 -7.21
N ALA A 194 11.04 19.99 -6.06
CA ALA A 194 11.52 20.73 -4.89
C ALA A 194 12.93 21.31 -5.08
N TYR A 195 13.82 20.53 -5.71
CA TYR A 195 15.15 21.00 -6.09
C TYR A 195 15.06 22.21 -7.01
N TYR A 196 14.30 22.09 -8.11
CA TYR A 196 14.15 23.15 -9.10
C TYR A 196 13.42 24.36 -8.52
N ALA A 197 12.40 24.16 -7.69
CA ALA A 197 11.75 25.26 -6.98
C ALA A 197 12.77 26.06 -6.15
N SER A 198 13.77 25.43 -5.55
CA SER A 198 14.78 26.13 -4.75
C SER A 198 15.96 26.68 -5.57
N ALA A 199 16.36 25.98 -6.64
CA ALA A 199 17.59 26.25 -7.40
C ALA A 199 17.37 26.99 -8.73
N GLU A 200 16.18 26.87 -9.34
CA GLU A 200 15.79 27.35 -10.69
C GLU A 200 16.67 26.83 -11.85
N ARG A 201 17.56 25.88 -11.56
CA ARG A 201 18.42 25.18 -12.52
C ARG A 201 18.72 23.79 -11.99
N PHE A 202 19.16 22.88 -12.85
CA PHE A 202 19.67 21.56 -12.43
C PHE A 202 21.20 21.56 -12.35
N GLY A 203 21.73 20.92 -11.31
CA GLY A 203 23.15 20.67 -11.15
C GLY A 203 23.44 19.19 -10.94
N LEU A 204 24.71 18.86 -10.72
CA LEU A 204 25.15 17.47 -10.51
C LEU A 204 24.44 16.81 -9.32
N SER A 205 24.20 17.54 -8.23
CA SER A 205 23.47 17.03 -7.06
C SER A 205 22.03 16.65 -7.40
N ALA A 206 21.37 17.35 -8.34
CA ALA A 206 20.05 16.99 -8.83
C ALA A 206 20.06 15.66 -9.61
N LEU A 207 21.05 15.46 -10.48
CA LEU A 207 21.15 14.23 -11.27
C LEU A 207 21.44 13.00 -10.40
N VAL A 208 22.43 13.11 -9.52
CA VAL A 208 22.79 12.03 -8.59
C VAL A 208 21.65 11.73 -7.62
N GLY A 209 21.03 12.77 -7.05
CA GLY A 209 19.89 12.64 -6.17
C GLY A 209 18.68 12.00 -6.85
N ALA A 210 18.34 12.43 -8.08
CA ALA A 210 17.28 11.83 -8.89
C ALA A 210 17.52 10.33 -9.11
N THR A 211 18.75 9.94 -9.45
CA THR A 211 19.13 8.53 -9.64
C THR A 211 18.95 7.73 -8.34
N ALA A 212 19.38 8.29 -7.20
CA ALA A 212 19.26 7.64 -5.90
C ALA A 212 17.78 7.45 -5.49
N VAL A 213 16.94 8.48 -5.60
CA VAL A 213 15.51 8.37 -5.24
C VAL A 213 14.74 7.47 -6.20
N PHE A 214 15.14 7.41 -7.48
CA PHE A 214 14.60 6.44 -8.44
C PHE A 214 14.89 5.00 -8.00
N ALA A 215 16.15 4.69 -7.69
CA ALA A 215 16.55 3.37 -7.22
C ALA A 215 15.86 2.99 -5.90
N LEU A 216 15.77 3.90 -4.93
CA LEU A 216 15.05 3.69 -3.68
C LEU A 216 13.55 3.45 -3.91
N SER A 217 12.93 4.16 -4.84
CA SER A 217 11.52 3.96 -5.20
C SER A 217 11.29 2.60 -5.87
N LEU A 218 12.23 2.13 -6.70
CA LEU A 218 12.19 0.77 -7.25
C LEU A 218 12.37 -0.31 -6.19
N ALA A 219 13.26 -0.12 -5.21
CA ALA A 219 13.41 -1.03 -4.08
C ALA A 219 12.11 -1.10 -3.27
N GLN A 220 11.52 0.06 -2.96
CA GLN A 220 10.22 0.16 -2.31
C GLN A 220 9.11 -0.52 -3.10
N ARG A 221 9.06 -0.34 -4.42
CA ARG A 221 8.06 -0.98 -5.29
C ARG A 221 8.25 -2.50 -5.35
N THR A 222 9.49 -2.98 -5.41
CA THR A 222 9.81 -4.41 -5.42
C THR A 222 9.32 -5.10 -4.16
N LEU A 223 9.68 -4.58 -2.98
CA LEU A 223 9.24 -5.14 -1.70
C LEU A 223 7.72 -5.04 -1.51
N SER A 224 7.14 -3.86 -1.79
CA SER A 224 5.71 -3.63 -1.58
C SER A 224 4.81 -4.45 -2.51
N ARG A 225 5.24 -4.74 -3.74
CA ARG A 225 4.47 -5.62 -4.64
C ARG A 225 4.37 -7.04 -4.11
N ARG A 226 5.48 -7.61 -3.61
CA ARG A 226 5.48 -8.95 -3.02
C ARG A 226 4.57 -9.01 -1.80
N VAL A 227 4.71 -8.06 -0.87
CA VAL A 227 3.84 -7.94 0.32
C VAL A 227 2.37 -7.82 -0.07
N ARG A 228 2.04 -6.93 -1.02
CA ARG A 228 0.65 -6.73 -1.48
C ARG A 228 0.09 -7.97 -2.16
N ALA A 229 0.90 -8.68 -2.96
CA ALA A 229 0.47 -9.92 -3.60
C ALA A 229 0.14 -11.00 -2.56
N LEU A 230 1.01 -11.19 -1.57
CA LEU A 230 0.78 -12.14 -0.48
C LEU A 230 -0.47 -11.77 0.34
N ARG A 231 -0.59 -10.54 0.82
CA ARG A 231 -1.74 -10.10 1.64
C ARG A 231 -3.09 -10.16 0.92
N ARG A 232 -3.11 -9.90 -0.39
CA ARG A 232 -4.36 -9.69 -1.14
C ARG A 232 -4.78 -10.87 -1.99
N ARG A 233 -3.84 -11.75 -2.36
CA ARG A 233 -4.09 -12.85 -3.31
C ARG A 233 -3.75 -14.23 -2.77
N ALA A 234 -2.83 -14.34 -1.81
CA ALA A 234 -2.51 -15.65 -1.22
C ALA A 234 -3.63 -16.12 -0.28
N ARG A 235 -3.97 -17.41 -0.35
CA ARG A 235 -4.95 -18.05 0.54
C ARG A 235 -4.29 -18.76 1.71
N SER A 236 -3.13 -19.38 1.48
CA SER A 236 -2.24 -19.95 2.49
C SER A 236 -0.80 -19.90 1.97
N PHE A 237 0.15 -19.91 2.91
CA PHE A 237 1.58 -20.07 2.64
C PHE A 237 2.11 -21.02 3.70
N GLU A 238 2.63 -22.17 3.27
CA GLU A 238 3.05 -23.27 4.12
C GLU A 238 4.38 -23.81 3.58
N GLY A 239 5.34 -24.04 4.47
CA GLY A 239 6.62 -24.64 4.10
C GLY A 239 7.45 -24.97 5.33
N ARG A 240 8.64 -25.52 5.11
CA ARG A 240 9.63 -25.78 6.17
C ARG A 240 11.03 -25.46 5.69
N ILE A 241 11.86 -24.97 6.59
CA ILE A 241 13.30 -24.81 6.39
C ILE A 241 13.99 -25.90 7.22
N LEU A 242 14.80 -26.72 6.56
CA LEU A 242 15.76 -27.60 7.23
C LEU A 242 17.12 -26.91 7.16
N TYR A 243 17.62 -26.48 8.32
CA TYR A 243 18.92 -25.85 8.45
C TYR A 243 20.04 -26.90 8.43
N ALA A 244 21.26 -26.45 8.12
CA ALA A 244 22.42 -27.32 8.00
C ALA A 244 22.81 -28.03 9.31
N ASP A 245 22.39 -27.49 10.46
CA ASP A 245 22.53 -28.07 11.80
C ASP A 245 21.41 -29.05 12.17
N GLY A 246 20.49 -29.32 11.23
CA GLY A 246 19.35 -30.20 11.43
C GLY A 246 18.14 -29.55 12.09
N VAL A 247 18.19 -28.26 12.44
CA VAL A 247 17.03 -27.53 12.96
C VAL A 247 15.97 -27.42 11.87
N VAL A 248 14.71 -27.64 12.25
CA VAL A 248 13.56 -27.48 11.35
C VAL A 248 12.71 -26.32 11.84
N GLU A 249 12.44 -25.36 10.96
CA GLU A 249 11.54 -24.24 11.20
C GLU A 249 10.36 -24.32 10.22
N ASP A 250 9.13 -24.28 10.75
CA ASP A 250 7.93 -24.16 9.93
C ASP A 250 7.75 -22.70 9.48
N ILE A 251 7.51 -22.48 8.19
CA ILE A 251 7.28 -21.14 7.63
C ILE A 251 5.81 -20.96 7.25
N ASP A 252 5.28 -19.79 7.62
CA ASP A 252 3.89 -19.42 7.40
C ASP A 252 3.78 -18.04 6.69
N GLY A 253 2.55 -17.53 6.57
CA GLY A 253 2.31 -16.21 5.98
C GLY A 253 2.96 -15.06 6.75
N THR A 254 3.18 -15.19 8.06
CA THR A 254 3.85 -14.15 8.86
C THR A 254 5.33 -14.12 8.54
N TRP A 255 5.97 -15.28 8.43
CA TRP A 255 7.36 -15.42 7.99
C TRP A 255 7.56 -14.81 6.60
N ALA A 256 6.65 -15.12 5.66
CA ALA A 256 6.74 -14.65 4.27
C ALA A 256 6.63 -13.13 4.13
N LEU A 257 5.97 -12.44 5.07
CA LEU A 257 5.78 -10.99 5.06
C LEU A 257 6.83 -10.24 5.89
N ALA A 258 7.33 -10.85 6.97
CA ALA A 258 8.09 -10.18 8.02
C ALA A 258 9.32 -9.42 7.48
N VAL A 259 10.12 -10.05 6.63
CA VAL A 259 11.37 -9.47 6.11
C VAL A 259 11.07 -8.27 5.20
N ASP A 260 10.14 -8.42 4.26
CA ASP A 260 9.83 -7.36 3.28
C ASP A 260 9.17 -6.16 3.96
N GLU A 261 8.29 -6.39 4.93
CA GLU A 261 7.63 -5.31 5.69
C GLU A 261 8.60 -4.58 6.60
N ARG A 262 9.47 -5.31 7.28
CA ARG A 262 10.54 -4.72 8.09
C ARG A 262 11.49 -3.89 7.23
N ALA A 263 11.89 -4.40 6.07
CA ALA A 263 12.73 -3.67 5.13
C ALA A 263 12.05 -2.38 4.66
N LEU A 264 10.76 -2.43 4.30
CA LEU A 264 9.98 -1.24 3.94
C LEU A 264 9.94 -0.21 5.08
N MET A 265 9.70 -0.63 6.32
CA MET A 265 9.67 0.27 7.47
C MET A 265 11.03 0.91 7.72
N LEU A 266 12.11 0.12 7.67
CA LEU A 266 13.48 0.59 7.90
C LEU A 266 13.95 1.56 6.81
N ILE A 267 13.70 1.25 5.54
CA ILE A 267 14.08 2.16 4.44
C ILE A 267 13.25 3.45 4.52
N GLY A 268 11.96 3.37 4.85
CA GLY A 268 11.11 4.54 5.04
C GLY A 268 11.58 5.45 6.17
N ALA A 269 11.99 4.86 7.30
CA ALA A 269 12.61 5.60 8.40
C ALA A 269 13.96 6.21 7.98
N ALA A 270 14.81 5.44 7.29
CA ALA A 270 16.12 5.88 6.85
C ALA A 270 16.04 7.07 5.89
N ILE A 271 15.19 7.01 4.85
CA ILE A 271 15.06 8.12 3.90
C ILE A 271 14.49 9.37 4.58
N SER A 272 13.54 9.21 5.51
CA SER A 272 12.98 10.34 6.25
C SER A 272 14.01 10.99 7.15
N GLY A 273 14.80 10.19 7.88
CA GLY A 273 15.91 10.68 8.70
C GLY A 273 17.01 11.34 7.88
N LEU A 274 17.43 10.72 6.78
CA LEU A 274 18.45 11.28 5.88
C LEU A 274 18.01 12.60 5.25
N SER A 275 16.75 12.70 4.83
CA SER A 275 16.21 13.92 4.23
C SER A 275 16.13 15.06 5.24
N LEU A 276 15.69 14.77 6.46
CA LEU A 276 15.68 15.74 7.56
C LEU A 276 17.11 16.17 7.95
N ALA A 277 18.04 15.22 8.10
CA ALA A 277 19.43 15.51 8.41
C ALA A 277 20.08 16.37 7.31
N ALA A 278 19.83 16.05 6.03
CA ALA A 278 20.30 16.85 4.91
C ALA A 278 19.75 18.28 4.97
N LEU A 279 18.48 18.48 5.30
CA LEU A 279 17.89 19.80 5.46
C LEU A 279 18.49 20.57 6.65
N LEU A 280 18.67 19.92 7.80
CA LEU A 280 19.25 20.54 9.00
C LEU A 280 20.71 20.96 8.79
N ALA A 281 21.46 20.23 7.95
CA ALA A 281 22.81 20.60 7.56
C ALA A 281 22.89 21.86 6.66
N ARG A 282 21.75 22.43 6.27
CA ARG A 282 21.65 23.68 5.47
C ARG A 282 21.36 24.91 6.31
N VAL A 283 21.12 24.74 7.61
CA VAL A 283 20.86 25.81 8.58
C VAL A 283 22.17 26.38 9.10
#